data_AF-A0A4V1CKK6-F1
#
_entry.id   AF-A0A4V1CKK6-F1
#
_cell.length_a   1.000
_cell.length_b   1.000
_cell.length_c   1.000
_cell.angle_alpha   90.00
_cell.angle_beta   90.00
_cell.angle_gamma   90.00
#
_symmetry.space_group_name_H-M   'P 1'
#
loop_
_entity.id
_entity.type
_entity.pdbx_description
1 polymer ?
#
loop_
_entity_poly.entity_id
_entity_poly.type
_entity_poly.pdbx_seq_one_letter_code
_entity_poly.pdbx_strand_id
1 'polypeptide(L)'
;MTPDTDIPARVGRERTCAQCASVYRSQRASSRYCSNACRLKAGRGKAPTGGPHTGLAGFSVVSKMLMRRSLAGQIALASSRDPGPAVYALTVPADYAYEEMRALFDRKGFGMLTREEFNGALRADGLRAYSTDAPDTADRKRWQARQRTAAARP
;
A
#
# COMPACT_ATOMS: atom_id res chain seq x y z
N MET A 1 -9.04 30.72 24.63
CA MET A 1 -7.69 30.81 24.05
C MET A 1 -6.79 29.87 24.84
N THR A 2 -6.57 28.66 24.34
CA THR A 2 -5.64 27.69 24.93
C THR A 2 -4.24 27.93 24.34
N PRO A 3 -3.17 27.92 25.14
CA PRO A 3 -1.83 28.08 24.61
C PRO A 3 -1.43 26.86 23.79
N ASP A 4 -1.05 27.09 22.54
CA ASP A 4 -0.38 26.13 21.66
C ASP A 4 0.99 25.82 22.27
N THR A 5 1.13 24.61 22.80
CA THR A 5 2.43 24.11 23.28
C THR A 5 3.26 23.76 22.05
N ASP A 6 4.10 24.71 21.62
CA ASP A 6 5.06 24.56 20.53
C ASP A 6 6.12 23.50 20.92
N ILE A 7 5.85 22.24 20.60
CA ILE A 7 6.81 21.14 20.81
C ILE A 7 7.95 21.36 19.82
N PRO A 8 9.21 21.60 20.27
CA PRO A 8 10.31 21.82 19.35
C PRO A 8 10.47 20.59 18.45
N ALA A 9 10.38 20.81 17.14
CA ALA A 9 10.56 19.78 16.13
C ALA A 9 11.88 19.05 16.41
N ARG A 10 11.83 17.73 16.65
CA ARG A 10 13.03 16.93 16.94
C ARG A 10 14.02 17.08 15.79
N VAL A 11 15.03 17.92 15.99
CA VAL A 11 16.06 18.20 14.99
C VAL A 11 16.84 16.91 14.78
N GLY A 12 16.61 16.27 13.63
CA GLY A 12 17.27 15.02 13.27
C GLY A 12 18.78 15.19 13.22
N ARG A 13 19.53 14.11 13.50
CA ARG A 13 21.00 14.14 13.41
C ARG A 13 21.46 14.05 11.97
N GLU A 14 22.54 14.75 11.65
CA GLU A 14 23.23 14.62 10.37
C GLU A 14 23.85 13.24 10.24
N ARG A 15 23.64 12.62 9.09
CA ARG A 15 24.17 11.31 8.73
C ARG A 15 24.57 11.31 7.27
N THR A 16 25.48 10.43 6.92
CA THR A 16 25.90 10.22 5.53
C THR A 16 25.11 9.08 4.92
N CYS A 17 24.57 9.27 3.73
CA CYS A 17 23.86 8.21 3.01
C CYS A 17 24.82 7.12 2.57
N ALA A 18 24.49 5.86 2.87
CA ALA A 18 25.29 4.71 2.47
C ALA A 18 25.32 4.43 0.95
N GLN A 19 24.51 5.13 0.14
CA GLN A 19 24.44 4.91 -1.31
C GLN A 19 25.08 6.03 -2.13
N CYS A 20 24.75 7.29 -1.83
CA CYS A 20 25.23 8.43 -2.61
C CYS A 20 26.22 9.32 -1.83
N ALA A 21 26.60 8.90 -0.62
CA ALA A 21 27.48 9.66 0.28
C ALA A 21 26.99 11.08 0.65
N SER A 22 25.76 11.45 0.30
CA SER A 22 25.20 12.75 0.67
C SER A 22 24.96 12.85 2.17
N VAL A 23 25.29 14.00 2.77
CA VAL A 23 24.90 14.31 4.15
C VAL A 23 23.41 14.66 4.17
N TYR A 24 22.65 14.05 5.08
CA TYR A 24 21.23 14.29 5.27
C TYR A 24 20.85 14.22 6.74
N ARG A 25 19.78 14.91 7.14
CA ARG A 25 19.26 14.84 8.51
C ARG A 25 18.19 13.77 8.62
N SER A 26 18.38 12.84 9.55
CA SER A 26 17.41 11.79 9.82
C SER A 26 16.85 11.91 11.23
N GLN A 27 15.53 11.84 11.35
CA GLN A 27 14.87 11.79 12.66
C GLN A 27 15.04 10.42 13.36
N ARG A 28 15.34 9.37 12.60
CA ARG A 28 15.52 8.00 13.10
C ARG A 28 17.00 7.65 13.15
N ALA A 29 17.49 7.26 14.34
CA ALA A 29 18.87 6.81 14.53
C ALA A 29 19.26 5.57 13.70
N SER A 30 18.30 4.84 13.14
CA SER A 30 18.52 3.68 12.28
C SER A 30 18.52 3.99 10.78
N SER A 31 18.27 5.25 10.37
CA SER A 31 18.22 5.60 8.95
C SER A 31 19.60 5.53 8.29
N ARG A 32 19.74 4.72 7.23
CA ARG A 32 20.99 4.54 6.47
C ARG A 32 21.01 5.20 5.09
N TYR A 33 19.85 5.63 4.59
CA TYR A 33 19.69 6.17 3.23
C TYR A 33 18.97 7.51 3.29
N CYS A 34 19.40 8.47 2.48
CA CYS A 34 18.79 9.80 2.41
C CYS A 34 17.41 9.79 1.74
N SER A 35 17.13 8.78 0.90
CA SER A 35 15.87 8.65 0.16
C SER A 35 15.55 7.19 -0.15
N ASN A 36 14.29 6.92 -0.53
CA ASN A 36 13.88 5.62 -1.04
C ASN A 36 14.60 5.27 -2.36
N ALA A 37 14.88 6.26 -3.22
CA ALA A 37 15.69 6.05 -4.42
C ALA A 37 17.08 5.48 -4.07
N CYS A 38 17.74 6.03 -3.05
CA CYS A 38 19.02 5.50 -2.56
C CYS A 38 18.88 4.11 -1.92
N ARG A 39 17.78 3.85 -1.21
CA ARG A 39 17.48 2.53 -0.64
C ARG A 39 17.31 1.46 -1.73
N LEU A 40 16.56 1.78 -2.78
CA LEU A 40 16.28 0.89 -3.92
C LEU A 40 17.53 0.67 -4.80
N LYS A 41 18.32 1.72 -5.05
CA LYS A 41 19.63 1.60 -5.73
C LYS A 41 20.59 0.71 -4.95
N ALA A 42 20.57 0.77 -3.62
CA ALA A 42 21.35 -0.10 -2.74
C ALA A 42 20.79 -1.53 -2.61
N GLY A 43 19.78 -1.92 -3.40
CA GLY A 43 19.16 -3.24 -3.36
C GLY A 43 18.34 -3.53 -2.10
N ARG A 44 18.13 -2.54 -1.23
CA ARG A 44 17.28 -2.67 -0.04
C ARG A 44 15.84 -2.26 -0.41
N GLY A 45 14.87 -3.09 -0.03
CA GLY A 45 13.46 -2.86 -0.38
C GLY A 45 13.09 -3.30 -1.80
N LYS A 46 13.97 -4.01 -2.53
CA LYS A 46 13.54 -4.84 -3.65
C LYS A 46 12.65 -5.95 -3.11
N ALA A 47 11.42 -6.04 -3.62
CA ALA A 47 10.55 -7.18 -3.34
C ALA A 47 11.26 -8.47 -3.80
N PRO A 48 11.09 -9.60 -3.09
CA PRO A 48 11.66 -10.86 -3.55
C PRO A 48 11.15 -11.15 -4.96
N THR A 49 12.06 -11.15 -5.92
CA THR A 49 11.81 -11.57 -7.31
C THR A 49 11.67 -13.08 -7.32
N GLY A 50 10.45 -13.57 -7.12
CA GLY A 50 10.12 -14.99 -7.18
C GLY A 50 8.66 -15.20 -7.51
N GLY A 51 8.37 -15.45 -8.80
CA GLY A 51 7.12 -16.04 -9.28
C GLY A 51 5.84 -15.21 -9.11
N PRO A 52 4.73 -15.64 -9.77
CA PRO A 52 3.46 -14.93 -9.73
C PRO A 52 2.97 -14.84 -8.28
N HIS A 53 2.70 -13.61 -7.82
CA HIS A 53 2.46 -13.28 -6.42
C HIS A 53 1.19 -13.95 -5.86
N THR A 54 1.31 -15.19 -5.38
CA THR A 54 0.29 -15.93 -4.64
C THR A 54 0.27 -15.52 -3.16
N GLY A 55 0.10 -14.22 -2.89
CA GLY A 55 -0.23 -13.74 -1.54
C GLY A 55 0.39 -12.40 -1.13
N LEU A 56 -0.14 -11.87 -0.02
CA LEU A 56 0.22 -10.59 0.61
C LEU A 56 1.73 -10.44 0.91
N ALA A 57 2.49 -11.53 0.97
CA ALA A 57 3.93 -11.50 1.20
C ALA A 57 4.69 -10.84 0.04
N GLY A 58 4.24 -11.05 -1.22
CA GLY A 58 4.90 -10.56 -2.44
C GLY A 58 4.64 -9.08 -2.76
N PHE A 59 3.63 -8.47 -2.13
CA PHE A 59 3.20 -7.11 -2.46
C PHE A 59 4.20 -6.04 -2.02
N SER A 60 4.31 -4.97 -2.82
CA SER A 60 5.01 -3.75 -2.44
C SER A 60 4.45 -3.13 -1.15
N VAL A 61 5.22 -2.23 -0.54
CA VAL A 61 4.79 -1.50 0.67
C VAL A 61 3.50 -0.70 0.41
N VAL A 62 3.37 -0.12 -0.80
CA VAL A 62 2.18 0.64 -1.22
C VAL A 62 0.96 -0.27 -1.21
N SER A 63 1.04 -1.43 -1.87
CA SER A 63 -0.07 -2.39 -1.97
C SER A 63 -0.43 -3.03 -0.63
N LYS A 64 0.55 -3.32 0.23
CA LYS A 64 0.29 -3.78 1.61
C LYS A 64 -0.49 -2.74 2.42
N MET A 65 -0.16 -1.46 2.25
CA MET A 65 -0.85 -0.38 2.95
C MET A 65 -2.26 -0.16 2.41
N LEU A 66 -2.46 -0.24 1.09
CA LEU A 66 -3.78 -0.22 0.47
C LEU A 66 -4.69 -1.31 1.04
N MET A 67 -4.18 -2.54 1.18
CA MET A 67 -4.92 -3.66 1.75
C MET A 67 -5.21 -3.45 3.25
N ARG A 68 -4.24 -2.96 4.03
CA ARG A 68 -4.44 -2.66 5.47
C ARG A 68 -5.48 -1.58 5.74
N ARG A 69 -5.69 -0.66 4.80
CA ARG A 69 -6.70 0.41 4.89
C ARG A 69 -8.01 0.07 4.17
N SER A 70 -8.15 -1.15 3.65
CA SER A 70 -9.35 -1.56 2.91
C SER A 70 -9.62 -0.71 1.65
N LEU A 71 -8.58 -0.04 1.11
CA LEU A 71 -8.61 0.69 -0.16
C LEU A 71 -8.36 -0.24 -1.36
N ALA A 72 -7.78 -1.40 -1.08
CA ALA A 72 -7.70 -2.53 -1.99
C ALA A 72 -8.19 -3.78 -1.27
N GLY A 73 -8.71 -4.72 -2.05
CA GLY A 73 -9.20 -5.98 -1.54
C GLY A 73 -9.17 -7.05 -2.61
N GLN A 74 -9.26 -8.30 -2.16
CA GLN A 74 -9.56 -9.40 -3.05
C GLN A 74 -10.96 -9.18 -3.62
N ILE A 75 -11.13 -9.39 -4.93
CA ILE A 75 -12.40 -9.28 -5.64
C ILE A 75 -12.83 -10.64 -6.19
N ALA A 76 -11.88 -11.48 -6.63
CA ALA A 76 -12.18 -12.84 -7.11
C ALA A 76 -11.57 -13.96 -6.23
N LEU A 77 -12.13 -15.16 -6.39
CA LEU A 77 -12.48 -16.16 -5.38
C LEU A 77 -13.58 -15.66 -4.43
N ALA A 78 -14.82 -16.00 -4.77
CA ALA A 78 -15.94 -15.87 -3.84
C ALA A 78 -15.91 -17.00 -2.80
N SER A 79 -15.31 -18.15 -3.14
CA SER A 79 -15.18 -19.32 -2.30
C SER A 79 -13.75 -19.84 -2.26
N SER A 80 -13.31 -20.40 -1.13
CA SER A 80 -12.03 -21.14 -1.05
C SER A 80 -12.00 -22.41 -1.91
N ARG A 81 -13.15 -22.81 -2.48
CA ARG A 81 -13.29 -23.95 -3.40
C ARG A 81 -13.15 -23.55 -4.88
N ASP A 82 -13.06 -22.26 -5.19
CA ASP A 82 -12.84 -21.82 -6.57
C ASP A 82 -11.36 -22.02 -6.96
N PRO A 83 -11.06 -22.73 -8.06
CA PRO A 83 -9.68 -22.99 -8.49
C PRO A 83 -9.00 -21.79 -9.18
N GLY A 84 -9.68 -20.65 -9.29
CA GLY A 84 -9.14 -19.45 -9.93
C GLY A 84 -8.05 -18.76 -9.09
N PRO A 85 -7.17 -17.95 -9.70
CA PRO A 85 -6.21 -17.14 -8.96
C PRO A 85 -6.92 -15.99 -8.21
N ALA A 86 -6.39 -15.63 -7.03
CA ALA A 86 -6.88 -14.49 -6.26
C ALA A 86 -6.67 -13.19 -7.03
N VAL A 87 -7.78 -12.57 -7.46
CA VAL A 87 -7.74 -11.26 -8.12
C VAL A 87 -7.90 -10.19 -7.06
N TYR A 88 -6.98 -9.24 -7.04
CA TYR A 88 -7.03 -8.06 -6.18
C TYR A 88 -7.32 -6.81 -7.00
N ALA A 89 -8.13 -5.92 -6.47
CA ALA A 89 -8.35 -4.61 -7.07
C ALA A 89 -8.60 -3.55 -6.01
N LEU A 90 -8.59 -2.30 -6.46
CA LEU A 90 -9.03 -1.18 -5.65
C LEU A 90 -10.54 -1.29 -5.36
N THR A 91 -10.92 -0.98 -4.12
CA THR A 91 -12.31 -0.94 -3.65
C THR A 91 -12.94 0.46 -3.77
N VAL A 92 -12.11 1.45 -4.09
CA VAL A 92 -12.45 2.87 -4.21
C VAL A 92 -11.79 3.45 -5.46
N PRO A 93 -12.28 4.58 -6.01
CA PRO A 93 -11.66 5.24 -7.15
C PRO A 93 -10.16 5.47 -6.96
N ALA A 94 -9.39 5.33 -8.04
CA ALA A 94 -7.93 5.39 -7.98
C ALA A 94 -7.40 6.74 -7.46
N ASP A 95 -8.08 7.84 -7.77
CA ASP A 95 -7.73 9.17 -7.28
C ASP A 95 -7.89 9.28 -5.76
N TYR A 96 -8.98 8.74 -5.23
CA TYR A 96 -9.22 8.72 -3.79
C TYR A 96 -8.19 7.85 -3.08
N ALA A 97 -7.91 6.66 -3.61
CA ALA A 97 -6.87 5.77 -3.07
C ALA A 97 -5.49 6.44 -3.09
N TYR A 98 -5.17 7.20 -4.14
CA TYR A 98 -3.91 7.93 -4.26
C TYR A 98 -3.76 9.02 -3.20
N GLU A 99 -4.76 9.89 -3.03
CA GLU A 99 -4.69 10.98 -2.04
C GLU A 99 -4.59 10.43 -0.61
N GLU A 100 -5.36 9.39 -0.29
CA GLU A 100 -5.28 8.71 1.02
C GLU A 100 -3.89 8.12 1.29
N MET A 101 -3.28 7.53 0.26
CA MET A 101 -1.95 6.93 0.34
C MET A 101 -0.86 7.98 0.45
N ARG A 102 -0.97 9.07 -0.30
CA ARG A 102 -0.07 10.22 -0.21
C ARG A 102 -0.10 10.82 1.20
N ALA A 103 -1.29 11.09 1.75
CA ALA A 103 -1.44 11.61 3.10
C ALA A 103 -0.86 10.66 4.16
N LEU A 104 -0.99 9.35 3.98
CA LEU A 104 -0.39 8.36 4.88
C LEU A 104 1.13 8.34 4.80
N PHE A 105 1.68 8.40 3.59
CA PHE A 105 3.12 8.38 3.37
C PHE A 105 3.79 9.61 3.96
N ASP A 106 3.15 10.77 3.82
CA ASP A 106 3.59 12.01 4.44
C ASP A 106 3.52 11.91 5.98
N ARG A 107 2.36 11.54 6.54
CA ARG A 107 2.17 11.37 8.00
C ARG A 107 3.13 10.35 8.63
N LYS A 108 3.51 9.30 7.90
CA LYS A 108 4.42 8.25 8.40
C LYS A 108 5.90 8.59 8.15
N GLY A 109 6.20 9.67 7.43
CA GLY A 109 7.56 10.07 7.06
C GLY A 109 8.22 9.10 6.07
N PHE A 110 7.43 8.46 5.20
CA PHE A 110 7.95 7.59 4.15
C PHE A 110 8.41 8.35 2.89
N GLY A 111 8.11 9.65 2.81
CA GLY A 111 8.39 10.54 1.68
C GLY A 111 7.12 10.87 0.89
N MET A 112 7.23 11.73 -0.12
CA MET A 112 6.12 11.96 -1.06
C MET A 112 5.96 10.73 -1.95
N LEU A 113 4.72 10.25 -2.06
CA LEU A 113 4.33 9.22 -3.02
C LEU A 113 3.86 9.90 -4.32
N THR A 114 4.58 9.68 -5.42
CA THR A 114 4.13 10.23 -6.72
C THR A 114 3.04 9.35 -7.33
N ARG A 115 2.27 9.93 -8.25
CA ARG A 115 1.23 9.20 -8.98
C ARG A 115 1.80 8.10 -9.86
N GLU A 116 3.01 8.30 -10.39
CA GLU A 116 3.74 7.28 -11.15
C GLU A 116 4.17 6.11 -10.28
N GLU A 117 4.68 6.38 -9.07
CA GLU A 117 5.04 5.34 -8.09
C GLU A 117 3.82 4.53 -7.65
N PHE A 118 2.69 5.21 -7.42
CA PHE A 118 1.42 4.58 -7.10
C PHE A 118 0.94 3.64 -8.22
N ASN A 119 0.86 4.15 -9.45
CA ASN A 119 0.42 3.36 -10.61
C ASN A 119 1.42 2.25 -10.97
N GLY A 120 2.72 2.48 -10.72
CA GLY A 120 3.77 1.49 -10.87
C GLY A 120 3.59 0.35 -9.87
N ALA A 121 3.28 0.65 -8.61
CA ALA A 121 3.01 -0.36 -7.59
C ALA A 121 1.75 -1.19 -7.92
N LEU A 122 0.66 -0.55 -8.36
CA LEU A 122 -0.55 -1.28 -8.77
C LEU A 122 -0.28 -2.26 -9.91
N ARG A 123 0.47 -1.83 -10.93
CA ARG A 123 0.84 -2.68 -12.07
C ARG A 123 1.78 -3.81 -11.66
N ALA A 124 2.81 -3.51 -10.88
CA ALA A 124 3.79 -4.50 -10.43
C ALA A 124 3.15 -5.59 -9.55
N ASP A 125 2.22 -5.20 -8.69
CA ASP A 125 1.53 -6.12 -7.77
C ASP A 125 0.24 -6.73 -8.37
N GLY A 126 -0.08 -6.42 -9.64
CA GLY A 126 -1.25 -6.96 -10.33
C GLY A 126 -2.60 -6.49 -9.78
N LEU A 127 -2.64 -5.34 -9.09
CA LEU A 127 -3.88 -4.74 -8.61
C LEU A 127 -4.64 -4.11 -9.76
N ARG A 128 -5.85 -4.59 -10.00
CA ARG A 128 -6.75 -4.00 -10.99
C ARG A 128 -7.28 -2.64 -10.49
N ALA A 129 -7.61 -1.79 -11.45
CA ALA A 129 -8.29 -0.52 -11.18
C ALA A 129 -9.68 -0.77 -10.58
N TYR A 130 -10.20 0.24 -9.89
CA TYR A 130 -11.57 0.21 -9.39
C TYR A 130 -12.54 0.07 -10.56
N SER A 131 -13.44 -0.90 -10.45
CA SER A 131 -14.55 -1.06 -11.38
C SER A 131 -15.78 -1.52 -10.61
N THR A 132 -16.85 -0.75 -10.71
CA THR A 132 -18.18 -1.13 -10.21
C THR A 132 -18.81 -2.24 -11.04
N ASP A 133 -18.41 -2.33 -12.30
CA ASP A 133 -19.08 -3.13 -13.33
C ASP A 133 -18.31 -4.41 -13.66
N ALA A 134 -17.16 -4.64 -13.02
CA ALA A 134 -16.44 -5.88 -13.19
C ALA A 134 -17.33 -7.06 -12.70
N PRO A 135 -17.45 -8.14 -13.50
CA PRO A 135 -18.31 -9.27 -13.17
C PRO A 135 -17.92 -9.90 -11.82
N ASP A 136 -16.63 -9.92 -11.51
CA ASP A 136 -16.07 -10.41 -10.24
C ASP A 136 -16.60 -9.64 -9.01
N THR A 137 -16.80 -8.32 -9.11
CA THR A 137 -17.33 -7.49 -8.01
C THR A 137 -18.81 -7.77 -7.77
N ALA A 138 -19.57 -8.04 -8.83
CA ALA A 138 -20.98 -8.40 -8.74
C ALA A 138 -21.16 -9.78 -8.08
N ASP A 139 -20.35 -10.77 -8.47
CA ASP A 139 -20.42 -12.13 -7.91
C ASP A 139 -20.03 -12.16 -6.43
N ARG A 140 -19.03 -11.38 -6.02
CA ARG A 140 -18.66 -11.22 -4.61
C ARG A 140 -19.78 -10.57 -3.80
N LYS A 141 -20.42 -9.52 -4.31
CA LYS A 141 -21.60 -8.89 -3.64
C LYS A 141 -22.74 -9.89 -3.49
N ARG A 142 -23.04 -10.68 -4.52
CA ARG A 142 -24.07 -11.75 -4.47
C ARG A 142 -23.73 -12.83 -3.45
N TRP A 143 -22.46 -13.24 -3.38
CA TRP A 143 -22.00 -14.21 -2.37
C TRP A 143 -22.10 -13.65 -0.94
N GLN A 144 -21.64 -12.42 -0.69
CA GLN A 144 -21.75 -11.78 0.63
C GLN A 144 -23.21 -11.59 1.06
N ALA A 145 -24.11 -11.23 0.13
CA ALA A 145 -25.53 -11.15 0.39
C ALA A 145 -26.11 -12.52 0.82
N ARG A 146 -25.78 -13.60 0.08
CA ARG A 146 -26.21 -14.98 0.43
C ARG A 146 -25.71 -15.41 1.82
N GLN A 147 -24.46 -15.10 2.16
CA GLN A 147 -23.89 -15.40 3.48
C GLN A 147 -24.60 -14.64 4.60
N ARG A 148 -24.90 -13.34 4.40
CA ARG A 148 -25.65 -12.53 5.37
C ARG A 148 -27.05 -13.07 5.61
N THR A 149 -27.75 -13.49 4.56
CA THR A 149 -29.08 -14.10 4.68
C THR A 149 -29.02 -15.47 5.36
N ALA A 150 -28.00 -16.28 5.07
CA ALA A 150 -27.79 -17.57 5.73
C ALA A 150 -27.45 -17.43 7.23
N ALA A 151 -26.64 -16.43 7.60
CA ALA A 151 -26.28 -16.13 8.98
C ALA A 151 -27.42 -15.48 9.79
N ALA A 152 -28.41 -14.88 9.12
CA ALA A 152 -29.59 -14.27 9.74
C ALA A 152 -30.77 -15.25 9.90
N ARG A 153 -30.60 -16.52 9.52
CA ARG A 153 -31.60 -17.57 9.76
C ARG A 153 -31.36 -18.13 11.18
N PRO A 154 -32.35 -18.05 12.09
CA PRO A 154 -32.22 -18.51 13.48
C PRO A 154 -32.02 -20.03 13.58
#